data_AF-A0AAW0C2F0-F1
#
_entry.id   AF-A0AAW0C2F0-F1
#
_cell.length_a   1.000
_cell.length_b   1.000
_cell.length_c   1.000
_cell.angle_alpha   90.00
_cell.angle_beta   90.00
_cell.angle_gamma   90.00
#
_symmetry.space_group_name_H-M   'P 1'
#
loop_
_entity.id
_entity.type
_entity.pdbx_description
1 polymer ?
#
loop_
_entity_poly.entity_id
_entity_poly.type
_entity_poly.pdbx_seq_one_letter_code
_entity_poly.pdbx_strand_id
1 'polypeptide(L)'
;MSRLPLFKHSPIVVPLKSRMPKLSLDTSQQEETPSLPSEYLSQTAGPSQYIQDPSSSRKLLVLDLNGTLLLRPKHRPKAKDSSVRSARPTHPRPYIPSFREYISHPKTTSWLDTMVWSSAQPHSVKEMVEKCFGHKTCLKALLARDMFGLDPELYAKKTPTTKDLSIIWNASTFTSSPSLASLISDNITEDPPKISHSAATTVLLDDSPRKARLQPWNHICIQEYDKGLRKADLDVWESLKVPSNKPKKTKRTKPSTDAAVAEVESVATELVPTTPKGKYEETLLAVIGVLEALKHQSNVAAWIRDGGLLKTGTDEPLPDSGTMWFNNAEVANRWTEKGRSALNELGIDIESGVRG
;
A
#
# COMPACT_ATOMS: atom_id res chain seq x y z
N MET A 1 -72.89 2.34 23.36
CA MET A 1 -72.64 3.79 23.48
C MET A 1 -71.58 4.17 22.43
N SER A 2 -71.81 4.10 21.12
CA SER A 2 -72.97 4.55 20.33
C SER A 2 -73.30 6.01 20.63
N ARG A 3 -73.22 6.99 19.75
CA ARG A 3 -72.80 7.17 18.33
C ARG A 3 -73.32 8.60 18.03
N LEU A 4 -72.71 9.37 17.13
CA LEU A 4 -73.41 10.20 16.12
C LEU A 4 -72.36 10.85 15.18
N PRO A 5 -72.64 11.08 13.87
CA PRO A 5 -71.59 11.39 12.88
C PRO A 5 -71.74 12.75 12.15
N LEU A 6 -70.65 13.14 11.46
CA LEU A 6 -70.54 13.71 10.09
C LEU A 6 -71.73 14.56 9.56
N PHE A 7 -71.57 15.78 9.04
CA PHE A 7 -70.70 16.27 7.95
C PHE A 7 -70.76 17.84 7.95
N LYS A 8 -70.17 18.68 7.07
CA LYS A 8 -69.35 18.64 5.82
C LYS A 8 -68.70 20.05 5.68
N HIS A 9 -67.60 20.23 4.93
CA HIS A 9 -67.38 21.38 4.00
C HIS A 9 -65.99 21.38 3.33
N SER A 10 -65.93 22.00 2.15
CA SER A 10 -64.77 22.35 1.30
C SER A 10 -65.30 23.23 0.15
N PRO A 11 -64.47 23.96 -0.63
CA PRO A 11 -63.20 24.65 -0.31
C PRO A 11 -63.26 26.14 -0.77
N ILE A 12 -62.13 26.88 -0.79
CA ILE A 12 -61.66 27.79 -1.88
C ILE A 12 -60.42 28.64 -1.46
N VAL A 13 -59.29 28.32 -2.08
CA VAL A 13 -58.24 29.14 -2.77
C VAL A 13 -57.82 30.54 -2.26
N VAL A 14 -56.49 30.71 -2.10
CA VAL A 14 -55.71 31.98 -2.30
C VAL A 14 -54.35 31.62 -2.97
N PRO A 15 -53.75 32.40 -3.91
CA PRO A 15 -52.77 31.88 -4.89
C PRO A 15 -51.27 32.22 -4.68
N LEU A 16 -50.42 31.58 -5.51
CA LEU A 16 -48.94 31.73 -5.56
C LEU A 16 -48.43 33.04 -6.21
N LYS A 17 -47.33 33.57 -5.66
CA LYS A 17 -46.05 33.95 -6.32
C LYS A 17 -45.09 34.49 -5.22
N SER A 18 -43.84 34.05 -5.12
CA SER A 18 -42.75 34.55 -5.98
C SER A 18 -41.60 33.54 -6.18
N ARG A 19 -40.74 33.85 -7.15
CA ARG A 19 -39.63 33.02 -7.66
C ARG A 19 -38.38 33.15 -6.79
N MET A 20 -37.73 32.03 -6.47
CA MET A 20 -36.27 31.95 -6.38
C MET A 20 -35.73 31.15 -7.58
N PRO A 21 -34.52 31.45 -8.08
CA PRO A 21 -33.98 30.77 -9.24
C PRO A 21 -33.63 29.31 -8.90
N LYS A 22 -34.06 28.38 -9.76
CA LYS A 22 -33.50 27.02 -9.77
C LYS A 22 -32.04 27.13 -10.23
N LEU A 23 -31.09 26.91 -9.32
CA LEU A 23 -29.79 26.42 -9.75
C LEU A 23 -30.02 25.00 -10.27
N SER A 24 -29.84 24.81 -11.57
CA SER A 24 -29.75 23.48 -12.16
C SER A 24 -28.52 22.79 -11.57
N LEU A 25 -28.74 21.72 -10.79
CA LEU A 25 -27.70 20.71 -10.65
C LEU A 25 -27.56 20.05 -12.01
N ASP A 26 -26.45 20.33 -12.68
CA ASP A 26 -26.01 19.58 -13.84
C ASP A 26 -24.48 19.44 -13.82
N THR A 27 -23.99 18.42 -14.51
CA THR A 27 -22.59 17.99 -14.62
C THR A 27 -22.02 17.40 -13.34
N SER A 28 -22.10 16.07 -13.28
CA SER A 28 -21.13 15.22 -12.59
C SER A 28 -19.70 15.75 -12.73
N GLN A 29 -19.01 15.98 -11.60
CA GLN A 29 -17.55 16.05 -11.61
C GLN A 29 -16.99 14.65 -11.88
N GLN A 30 -16.95 14.27 -13.15
CA GLN A 30 -15.94 13.33 -13.60
C GLN A 30 -14.60 14.03 -13.32
N GLU A 31 -13.82 13.50 -12.37
CA GLU A 31 -12.41 13.84 -12.31
C GLU A 31 -11.80 13.40 -13.65
N GLU A 32 -11.44 14.36 -14.50
CA GLU A 32 -10.68 14.06 -15.70
C GLU A 32 -9.42 13.30 -15.29
N THR A 33 -9.25 12.10 -15.84
CA THR A 33 -8.02 11.33 -15.64
C THR A 33 -6.92 12.11 -16.34
N PRO A 34 -5.93 12.69 -15.61
CA PRO A 34 -4.93 13.53 -16.23
C PRO A 34 -4.12 12.70 -17.22
N SER A 35 -3.94 13.23 -18.43
CA SER A 35 -3.10 12.62 -19.45
C SER A 35 -1.70 12.35 -18.90
N LEU A 36 -1.14 11.17 -19.20
CA LEU A 36 0.21 10.83 -18.78
C LEU A 36 1.23 11.82 -19.38
N PRO A 37 2.28 12.24 -18.63
CA PRO A 37 3.26 13.20 -19.13
C PRO A 37 3.95 12.70 -20.41
N SER A 38 4.14 13.58 -21.41
CA SER A 38 4.73 13.19 -22.69
C SER A 38 6.15 12.62 -22.56
N GLU A 39 6.96 13.15 -21.64
CA GLU A 39 8.29 12.61 -21.32
C GLU A 39 8.20 11.20 -20.70
N TYR A 40 7.19 10.96 -19.85
CA TYR A 40 6.96 9.64 -19.30
C TYR A 40 6.60 8.63 -20.39
N LEU A 41 5.72 9.01 -21.32
CA LEU A 41 5.38 8.17 -22.47
C LEU A 41 6.60 7.88 -23.35
N SER A 42 7.52 8.83 -23.55
CA SER A 42 8.72 8.60 -24.36
C SER A 42 9.71 7.65 -23.69
N GLN A 43 9.95 7.77 -22.38
CA GLN A 43 10.83 6.86 -21.62
C GLN A 43 10.27 5.42 -21.53
N THR A 44 8.95 5.27 -21.63
CA THR A 44 8.28 3.98 -21.51
C THR A 44 7.99 3.32 -22.85
N ALA A 45 8.01 4.04 -23.97
CA ALA A 45 7.69 3.51 -25.30
C ALA A 45 8.56 2.32 -25.75
N GLY A 46 9.85 2.30 -25.39
CA GLY A 46 10.75 1.19 -25.72
C GLY A 46 10.41 -0.12 -24.98
N PRO A 47 10.87 -1.28 -25.48
CA PRO A 47 10.72 -2.55 -24.76
C PRO A 47 11.69 -2.64 -23.57
N SER A 48 11.37 -3.52 -22.61
CA SER A 48 12.39 -4.01 -21.66
C SER A 48 13.18 -5.16 -22.29
N GLN A 49 14.46 -5.23 -21.96
CA GLN A 49 15.37 -6.32 -22.32
C GLN A 49 15.95 -6.95 -21.05
N TYR A 50 16.35 -8.22 -21.16
CA TYR A 50 17.02 -8.92 -20.06
C TYR A 50 18.46 -8.43 -19.90
N ILE A 51 18.85 -8.12 -18.66
CA ILE A 51 20.20 -7.72 -18.27
C ILE A 51 20.85 -8.86 -17.49
N GLN A 52 22.01 -9.33 -17.95
CA GLN A 52 22.75 -10.42 -17.30
C GLN A 52 23.34 -10.02 -15.94
N ASP A 53 23.91 -8.82 -15.83
CA ASP A 53 24.46 -8.26 -14.59
C ASP A 53 23.58 -7.10 -14.08
N PRO A 54 22.77 -7.31 -13.03
CA PRO A 54 21.93 -6.27 -12.45
C PRO A 54 22.67 -4.99 -12.02
N SER A 55 23.96 -5.09 -11.66
CA SER A 55 24.72 -3.93 -11.18
C SER A 55 25.03 -2.92 -12.29
N SER A 56 25.02 -3.36 -13.56
CA SER A 56 25.15 -2.50 -14.75
C SER A 56 23.98 -1.52 -14.95
N SER A 57 22.84 -1.75 -14.28
CA SER A 57 21.65 -0.91 -14.39
C SER A 57 20.97 -0.73 -13.03
N ARG A 58 21.59 0.09 -12.17
CA ARG A 58 21.07 0.41 -10.83
C ARG A 58 19.59 0.81 -10.85
N LYS A 59 18.82 0.19 -9.95
CA LYS A 59 17.39 0.40 -9.74
C LYS A 59 17.15 1.27 -8.50
N LEU A 60 16.00 1.92 -8.45
CA LEU A 60 15.52 2.66 -7.30
C LEU A 60 14.18 2.11 -6.83
N LEU A 61 14.11 1.70 -5.56
CA LEU A 61 12.86 1.36 -4.89
C LEU A 61 12.39 2.52 -3.99
N VAL A 62 11.23 3.09 -4.33
CA VAL A 62 10.55 4.13 -3.55
C VAL A 62 9.44 3.48 -2.73
N LEU A 63 9.52 3.60 -1.40
CA LEU A 63 8.61 2.93 -0.46
C LEU A 63 7.58 3.90 0.13
N ASP A 64 6.28 3.59 0.05
CA ASP A 64 5.32 4.11 1.01
C ASP A 64 5.48 3.46 2.39
N LEU A 65 4.72 3.91 3.39
CA LEU A 65 4.76 3.42 4.76
C LEU A 65 3.37 2.93 5.23
N ASN A 66 2.43 3.85 5.45
CA ASN A 66 1.15 3.51 6.07
C ASN A 66 0.14 2.98 5.05
N GLY A 67 -0.23 1.71 5.20
CA GLY A 67 -1.01 0.94 4.23
C GLY A 67 -0.13 0.00 3.42
N THR A 68 1.15 0.33 3.26
CA THR A 68 2.10 -0.46 2.45
C THR A 68 2.98 -1.36 3.31
N LEU A 69 3.82 -0.77 4.18
CA LEU A 69 4.80 -1.50 5.03
C LEU A 69 4.34 -1.66 6.48
N LEU A 70 3.34 -0.87 6.90
CA LEU A 70 2.80 -0.91 8.26
C LEU A 70 1.39 -0.34 8.34
N LEU A 71 0.71 -0.63 9.46
CA LEU A 71 -0.55 -0.01 9.86
C LEU A 71 -0.31 0.99 11.00
N ARG A 72 -0.66 2.27 10.80
CA ARG A 72 -0.71 3.28 11.86
C ARG A 72 -2.15 3.81 12.00
N PRO A 73 -2.93 3.33 12.99
CA PRO A 73 -4.33 3.69 13.14
C PRO A 73 -4.58 5.21 13.24
N LYS A 74 -5.63 5.69 12.54
CA LYS A 74 -6.03 7.11 12.52
C LYS A 74 -6.25 7.69 13.92
N HIS A 75 -6.85 6.90 14.82
CA HIS A 75 -7.15 7.30 16.20
C HIS A 75 -6.16 6.66 17.18
N ARG A 76 -5.73 7.44 18.18
CA ARG A 76 -5.04 6.89 19.35
C ARG A 76 -6.03 6.01 20.15
N PRO A 77 -5.57 4.93 20.79
CA PRO A 77 -6.34 4.30 21.87
C PRO A 77 -6.71 5.36 22.93
N LYS A 78 -7.87 5.23 23.58
CA LYS A 78 -8.12 5.98 24.81
C LYS A 78 -7.08 5.53 25.83
N ALA A 79 -6.24 6.46 26.29
CA ALA A 79 -5.30 6.17 27.36
C ALA A 79 -6.08 5.78 28.63
N LYS A 80 -5.61 4.76 29.35
CA LYS A 80 -6.21 4.36 30.64
C LYS A 80 -5.95 5.41 31.74
N ASP A 81 -4.95 6.25 31.54
CA ASP A 81 -4.55 7.36 32.40
C ASP A 81 -4.41 8.62 31.52
N SER A 82 -5.04 9.72 31.94
CA SER A 82 -5.01 11.00 31.22
C SER A 82 -3.67 11.73 31.29
N SER A 83 -2.79 11.36 32.22
CA SER A 83 -1.48 12.00 32.41
C SER A 83 -0.45 11.62 31.33
N VAL A 84 -0.57 10.43 30.72
CA VAL A 84 0.39 9.92 29.74
C VAL A 84 -0.20 9.93 28.33
N ARG A 85 0.30 10.85 27.47
CA ARG A 85 0.01 10.80 26.02
C ARG A 85 0.68 9.58 25.40
N SER A 86 -0.04 8.45 25.30
CA SER A 86 0.49 7.28 24.57
C SER A 86 0.88 7.68 23.15
N ALA A 87 2.03 7.20 22.68
CA ALA A 87 2.38 7.26 21.26
C ALA A 87 1.28 6.61 20.42
N ARG A 88 1.14 7.02 19.14
CA ARG A 88 0.27 6.28 18.22
C ARG A 88 0.90 4.90 18.00
N PRO A 89 0.14 3.80 18.16
CA PRO A 89 0.69 2.49 17.85
C PRO A 89 0.97 2.40 16.35
N THR A 90 2.08 1.76 16.02
CA THR A 90 2.56 1.52 14.65
C THR A 90 2.85 0.03 14.57
N HIS A 91 2.13 -0.68 13.71
CA HIS A 91 2.20 -2.13 13.57
C HIS A 91 2.83 -2.48 12.23
N PRO A 92 4.08 -2.98 12.20
CA PRO A 92 4.68 -3.48 10.96
C PRO A 92 3.80 -4.53 10.28
N ARG A 93 3.85 -4.55 8.94
CA ARG A 93 3.35 -5.66 8.12
C ARG A 93 4.19 -6.91 8.37
N PRO A 94 3.66 -8.14 8.20
CA PRO A 94 4.49 -9.32 8.32
C PRO A 94 5.69 -9.28 7.37
N TYR A 95 6.78 -9.94 7.76
CA TYR A 95 8.03 -10.06 7.00
C TYR A 95 8.84 -8.77 6.82
N ILE A 96 8.50 -7.69 7.54
CA ILE A 96 9.35 -6.48 7.62
C ILE A 96 10.80 -6.74 8.05
N PRO A 97 11.13 -7.65 9.01
CA PRO A 97 12.52 -7.93 9.37
C PRO A 97 13.32 -8.49 8.17
N SER A 98 12.80 -9.54 7.52
CA SER A 98 13.42 -10.16 6.33
C SER A 98 13.48 -9.20 5.13
N PHE A 99 12.42 -8.42 4.91
CA PHE A 99 12.39 -7.42 3.85
C PHE A 99 13.44 -6.32 4.06
N ARG A 100 13.57 -5.81 5.29
CA ARG A 100 14.62 -4.86 5.67
C ARG A 100 16.01 -5.45 5.44
N GLU A 101 16.22 -6.69 5.85
CA GLU A 101 17.51 -7.35 5.67
C GLU A 101 17.83 -7.49 4.17
N TYR A 102 16.88 -7.98 3.36
CA TYR A 102 16.99 -8.09 1.91
C TYR A 102 17.42 -6.77 1.24
N ILE A 103 16.73 -5.65 1.49
CA ILE A 103 17.08 -4.35 0.88
C ILE A 103 18.38 -3.74 1.43
N SER A 104 18.90 -4.25 2.55
CA SER A 104 20.17 -3.80 3.15
C SER A 104 21.36 -4.70 2.83
N HIS A 105 21.09 -5.91 2.33
CA HIS A 105 22.10 -6.93 2.07
C HIS A 105 23.08 -6.48 0.97
N PRO A 106 24.41 -6.70 1.10
CA PRO A 106 25.40 -6.18 0.14
C PRO A 106 25.17 -6.59 -1.33
N LYS A 107 24.71 -7.83 -1.58
CA LYS A 107 24.36 -8.28 -2.95
C LYS A 107 23.11 -7.59 -3.53
N THR A 108 22.28 -6.98 -2.68
CA THR A 108 21.10 -6.22 -3.09
C THR A 108 21.46 -4.76 -3.30
N THR A 109 22.18 -4.15 -2.36
CA THR A 109 22.59 -2.73 -2.44
C THR A 109 23.62 -2.43 -3.54
N SER A 110 24.22 -3.45 -4.16
CA SER A 110 25.05 -3.29 -5.36
C SER A 110 24.25 -2.85 -6.59
N TRP A 111 22.99 -3.27 -6.71
CA TRP A 111 22.09 -2.97 -7.84
C TRP A 111 20.83 -2.18 -7.44
N LEU A 112 20.44 -2.16 -6.17
CA LEU A 112 19.23 -1.51 -5.68
C LEU A 112 19.54 -0.38 -4.68
N ASP A 113 19.27 0.85 -5.08
CA ASP A 113 19.09 1.97 -4.16
C ASP A 113 17.65 1.98 -3.63
N THR A 114 17.45 2.32 -2.35
CA THR A 114 16.11 2.32 -1.72
C THR A 114 15.87 3.66 -1.01
N MET A 115 14.65 4.18 -1.07
CA MET A 115 14.24 5.39 -0.36
C MET A 115 12.79 5.30 0.11
N VAL A 116 12.38 6.19 1.02
CA VAL A 116 10.99 6.31 1.47
C VAL A 116 10.37 7.59 0.90
N TRP A 117 9.12 7.49 0.45
CA TRP A 117 8.26 8.65 0.19
C TRP A 117 6.90 8.41 0.83
N SER A 118 6.54 9.20 1.85
CA SER A 118 5.27 9.05 2.57
C SER A 118 4.45 10.34 2.57
N SER A 119 3.14 10.23 2.35
CA SER A 119 2.19 11.35 2.42
C SER A 119 1.93 11.88 3.84
N ALA A 120 2.56 11.29 4.86
CA ALA A 120 2.50 11.68 6.26
C ALA A 120 3.52 12.79 6.61
N GLN A 121 3.21 13.61 7.62
CA GLN A 121 4.10 14.68 8.09
C GLN A 121 5.42 14.11 8.68
N PRO A 122 6.56 14.85 8.60
CA PRO A 122 7.89 14.35 8.96
C PRO A 122 7.97 13.62 10.31
N HIS A 123 7.42 14.20 11.39
CA HIS A 123 7.43 13.55 12.72
C HIS A 123 6.79 12.14 12.72
N SER A 124 5.74 11.94 11.92
CA SER A 124 5.08 10.64 11.78
C SER A 124 5.88 9.70 10.89
N VAL A 125 6.58 10.22 9.87
CA VAL A 125 7.49 9.44 9.03
C VAL A 125 8.66 8.92 9.86
N LYS A 126 9.27 9.75 10.72
CA LYS A 126 10.32 9.32 11.67
C LYS A 126 9.88 8.11 12.52
N GLU A 127 8.75 8.22 13.22
CA GLU A 127 8.20 7.11 14.04
C GLU A 127 8.00 5.82 13.22
N MET A 128 7.60 5.94 11.95
CA MET A 128 7.32 4.80 11.07
C MET A 128 8.60 4.19 10.49
N VAL A 129 9.57 5.02 10.08
CA VAL A 129 10.88 4.60 9.57
C VAL A 129 11.68 3.89 10.65
N GLU A 130 11.73 4.43 11.88
CA GLU A 130 12.40 3.77 13.01
C GLU A 130 11.79 2.40 13.33
N LYS A 131 10.48 2.21 13.13
CA LYS A 131 9.79 0.93 13.34
C LYS A 131 10.02 -0.10 12.24
N CYS A 132 10.15 0.31 10.98
CA CYS A 132 10.41 -0.61 9.87
C CYS A 132 11.91 -0.89 9.67
N PHE A 133 12.76 0.13 9.78
CA PHE A 133 14.17 0.08 9.36
C PHE A 133 15.16 0.21 10.53
N GLY A 134 14.73 0.69 11.70
CA GLY A 134 15.63 0.97 12.83
C GLY A 134 16.41 2.27 12.66
N HIS A 135 17.50 2.44 13.41
CA HIS A 135 18.30 3.68 13.46
C HIS A 135 19.51 3.71 12.51
N LYS A 136 19.83 2.60 11.84
CA LYS A 136 20.89 2.50 10.81
C LYS A 136 20.25 1.92 9.56
N THR A 137 19.83 2.78 8.65
CA THR A 137 19.06 2.37 7.45
C THR A 137 19.94 2.37 6.21
N CYS A 138 19.64 1.50 5.23
CA CYS A 138 20.25 1.55 3.89
C CYS A 138 19.62 2.62 2.98
N LEU A 139 18.68 3.42 3.49
CA LEU A 139 17.87 4.34 2.71
C LEU A 139 18.71 5.51 2.21
N LYS A 140 18.49 5.93 0.97
CA LYS A 140 19.17 7.09 0.36
C LYS A 140 18.49 8.41 0.68
N ALA A 141 17.16 8.41 0.80
CA ALA A 141 16.37 9.59 1.13
C ALA A 141 15.07 9.26 1.88
N LEU A 142 14.56 10.25 2.60
CA LEU A 142 13.27 10.23 3.27
C LEU A 142 12.43 11.45 2.85
N LEU A 143 11.52 11.26 1.91
CA LEU A 143 10.54 12.27 1.51
C LEU A 143 9.26 12.13 2.35
N ALA A 144 8.79 13.23 2.92
CA ALA A 144 7.57 13.30 3.71
C ALA A 144 6.56 14.29 3.09
N ARG A 145 5.46 14.58 3.80
CA ARG A 145 4.35 15.44 3.31
C ARG A 145 4.77 16.85 2.87
N ASP A 146 5.85 17.36 3.45
CA ASP A 146 6.47 18.65 3.11
C ASP A 146 7.05 18.67 1.69
N MET A 147 7.44 17.51 1.17
CA MET A 147 8.01 17.35 -0.18
C MET A 147 6.97 17.21 -1.30
N PHE A 148 5.67 17.40 -1.01
CA PHE A 148 4.58 17.30 -1.99
C PHE A 148 4.17 18.66 -2.60
N GLY A 149 4.85 19.77 -2.27
CA GLY A 149 4.51 21.10 -2.78
C GLY A 149 3.11 21.58 -2.37
N LEU A 150 2.60 21.13 -1.22
CA LEU A 150 1.26 21.45 -0.74
C LEU A 150 1.22 22.83 -0.09
N ASP A 151 0.19 23.62 -0.43
CA ASP A 151 -0.15 24.84 0.31
C ASP A 151 -0.35 24.56 1.82
N PRO A 152 -0.06 25.52 2.73
CA PRO A 152 -0.13 25.30 4.17
C PRO A 152 -1.47 24.73 4.68
N GLU A 153 -2.58 25.13 4.06
CA GLU A 153 -3.90 24.59 4.37
C GLU A 153 -4.07 23.11 4.01
N LEU A 154 -3.58 22.71 2.83
CA LEU A 154 -3.63 21.34 2.34
C LEU A 154 -2.59 20.46 3.07
N TYR A 155 -1.47 21.04 3.48
CA TYR A 155 -0.47 20.38 4.32
C TYR A 155 -1.05 19.95 5.68
N ALA A 156 -1.90 20.78 6.30
CA ALA A 156 -2.54 20.48 7.58
C ALA A 156 -3.71 19.46 7.50
N LYS A 157 -4.37 19.34 6.35
CA LYS A 157 -5.55 18.47 6.14
C LYS A 157 -5.16 17.10 5.57
N LYS A 158 -6.01 16.06 5.70
CA LYS A 158 -5.82 14.80 4.95
C LYS A 158 -6.37 14.97 3.53
N THR A 159 -5.55 15.51 2.63
CA THR A 159 -5.87 15.61 1.19
C THR A 159 -5.31 14.41 0.41
N PRO A 160 -5.90 14.01 -0.73
CA PRO A 160 -5.24 13.11 -1.68
C PRO A 160 -3.91 13.70 -2.17
N THR A 161 -2.91 12.85 -2.39
CA THR A 161 -1.56 13.25 -2.79
C THR A 161 -1.07 12.38 -3.95
N THR A 162 -0.34 12.97 -4.89
CA THR A 162 0.34 12.25 -5.97
C THR A 162 1.85 12.24 -5.71
N LYS A 163 2.51 11.11 -5.91
CA LYS A 163 3.97 10.96 -5.85
C LYS A 163 4.51 11.04 -7.26
N ASP A 164 4.78 12.26 -7.71
CA ASP A 164 5.35 12.49 -9.04
C ASP A 164 6.82 12.07 -9.06
N LEU A 165 7.14 10.92 -9.66
CA LEU A 165 8.50 10.38 -9.67
C LEU A 165 9.49 11.30 -10.41
N SER A 166 9.02 12.22 -11.26
CA SER A 166 9.88 13.23 -11.89
C SER A 166 10.58 14.15 -10.88
N ILE A 167 10.01 14.35 -9.68
CA ILE A 167 10.66 15.09 -8.57
C ILE A 167 11.97 14.40 -8.15
N ILE A 168 12.04 13.07 -8.22
CA ILE A 168 13.25 12.30 -7.92
C ILE A 168 14.17 12.26 -9.13
N TRP A 169 13.64 12.07 -10.34
CA TRP A 169 14.45 11.96 -11.57
C TRP A 169 15.14 13.27 -11.96
N ASN A 170 14.53 14.41 -11.64
CA ASN A 170 15.11 15.74 -11.87
C ASN A 170 16.05 16.21 -10.76
N ALA A 171 16.17 15.46 -9.66
CA ALA A 171 17.12 15.77 -8.59
C ALA A 171 18.55 15.32 -8.96
N SER A 172 19.56 16.13 -8.66
CA SER A 172 20.96 15.75 -8.87
C SER A 172 21.46 14.76 -7.81
N THR A 173 20.93 14.83 -6.59
CA THR A 173 21.35 14.03 -5.42
C THR A 173 20.14 13.65 -4.57
N PHE A 174 20.28 12.59 -3.75
CA PHE A 174 19.22 12.12 -2.87
C PHE A 174 18.99 13.10 -1.71
N THR A 175 17.92 13.89 -1.82
CA THR A 175 17.55 14.91 -0.82
C THR A 175 16.42 14.42 0.06
N SER A 176 16.58 14.53 1.38
CA SER A 176 15.54 14.19 2.37
C SER A 176 14.77 15.43 2.83
N SER A 177 13.57 15.22 3.39
CA SER A 177 12.90 16.23 4.22
C SER A 177 13.87 16.76 5.28
N PRO A 178 13.99 18.08 5.50
CA PRO A 178 14.98 18.65 6.42
C PRO A 178 14.89 18.09 7.85
N SER A 179 13.68 17.81 8.34
CA SER A 179 13.47 17.23 9.68
C SER A 179 13.78 15.72 9.77
N LEU A 180 14.12 15.08 8.65
CA LEU A 180 14.45 13.65 8.55
C LEU A 180 15.89 13.39 8.11
N ALA A 181 16.63 14.41 7.66
CA ALA A 181 18.01 14.26 7.17
C ALA A 181 18.91 13.47 8.15
N SER A 182 18.81 13.74 9.45
CA SER A 182 19.60 13.07 10.50
C SER A 182 19.28 11.58 10.72
N LEU A 183 18.35 10.98 9.97
CA LEU A 183 18.05 9.54 10.00
C LEU A 183 18.76 8.77 8.87
N ILE A 184 19.27 9.49 7.87
CA ILE A 184 20.15 8.95 6.85
C ILE A 184 21.57 9.07 7.39
N SER A 185 22.34 7.98 7.37
CA SER A 185 23.72 8.01 7.85
C SER A 185 24.62 8.74 6.85
N ASP A 186 25.39 9.71 7.34
CA ASP A 186 26.31 10.53 6.56
C ASP A 186 27.37 9.68 5.84
N ASN A 187 27.07 9.26 4.61
CA ASN A 187 28.06 8.94 3.59
C ASN A 187 28.21 10.16 2.68
N ILE A 188 28.54 11.29 3.28
CA ILE A 188 28.95 12.50 2.57
C ILE A 188 30.33 12.20 1.98
N THR A 189 30.32 11.71 0.74
CA THR A 189 31.45 11.87 -0.18
C THR A 189 31.43 13.31 -0.68
N GLU A 190 32.60 13.94 -0.82
CA GLU A 190 32.70 15.35 -1.24
C GLU A 190 31.99 15.59 -2.59
N ASP A 191 32.05 14.59 -3.49
CA ASP A 191 31.19 14.46 -4.65
C ASP A 191 30.17 13.31 -4.45
N PRO A 192 28.91 13.58 -4.09
CA PRO A 192 27.88 12.55 -4.06
C PRO A 192 27.58 12.05 -5.49
N PRO A 193 27.46 10.73 -5.72
CA PRO A 193 27.19 10.20 -7.05
C PRO A 193 25.85 10.72 -7.57
N LYS A 194 25.88 11.32 -8.77
CA LYS A 194 24.72 11.91 -9.42
C LYS A 194 23.61 10.87 -9.59
N ILE A 195 22.38 11.21 -9.20
CA ILE A 195 21.19 10.41 -9.52
C ILE A 195 21.05 10.29 -11.04
N SER A 196 20.90 9.06 -11.52
CA SER A 196 20.64 8.70 -12.91
C SER A 196 19.36 7.88 -13.07
N HIS A 197 18.44 7.96 -12.10
CA HIS A 197 17.20 7.22 -12.10
C HIS A 197 16.13 7.87 -13.00
N SER A 198 15.31 7.02 -13.62
CA SER A 198 14.28 7.39 -14.59
C SER A 198 13.12 6.40 -14.55
N ALA A 199 12.15 6.50 -15.47
CA ALA A 199 11.09 5.51 -15.61
C ALA A 199 11.64 4.09 -15.89
N ALA A 200 12.81 3.97 -16.53
CA ALA A 200 13.43 2.69 -16.84
C ALA A 200 14.05 1.98 -15.63
N THR A 201 14.32 2.70 -14.53
CA THR A 201 15.07 2.17 -13.36
C THR A 201 14.35 2.33 -12.02
N THR A 202 13.25 3.08 -11.94
CA THR A 202 12.55 3.37 -10.68
C THR A 202 11.31 2.49 -10.51
N VAL A 203 11.02 2.06 -9.29
CA VAL A 203 9.73 1.45 -8.93
C VAL A 203 9.22 2.01 -7.60
N LEU A 204 7.93 2.33 -7.56
CA LEU A 204 7.17 2.76 -6.39
C LEU A 204 6.39 1.55 -5.85
N LEU A 205 6.61 1.21 -4.58
CA LEU A 205 5.79 0.26 -3.84
C LEU A 205 4.77 1.02 -3.00
N ASP A 206 3.49 0.83 -3.30
CA ASP A 206 2.40 1.59 -2.67
C ASP A 206 1.04 0.87 -2.73
N ASP A 207 0.21 1.02 -1.72
CA ASP A 207 -1.17 0.53 -1.63
C ASP A 207 -2.18 1.27 -2.53
N SER A 208 -1.86 2.46 -3.05
CA SER A 208 -2.84 3.35 -3.69
C SER A 208 -2.49 3.72 -5.14
N PRO A 209 -3.25 3.22 -6.15
CA PRO A 209 -3.05 3.59 -7.56
C PRO A 209 -3.09 5.09 -7.82
N ARG A 210 -3.91 5.84 -7.06
CA ARG A 210 -4.02 7.30 -7.18
C ARG A 210 -2.71 8.03 -6.89
N LYS A 211 -1.85 7.51 -6.01
CA LYS A 211 -0.55 8.14 -5.71
C LYS A 211 0.43 8.00 -6.89
N ALA A 212 0.31 6.95 -7.71
CA ALA A 212 1.15 6.70 -8.87
C ALA A 212 0.58 7.21 -10.20
N ARG A 213 -0.54 7.96 -10.20
CA ARG A 213 -1.35 8.28 -11.39
C ARG A 213 -0.59 8.93 -12.56
N LEU A 214 0.55 9.58 -12.32
CA LEU A 214 1.37 10.24 -13.34
C LEU A 214 2.41 9.30 -13.96
N GLN A 215 2.78 8.22 -13.25
CA GLN A 215 3.73 7.19 -13.69
C GLN A 215 3.23 5.78 -13.33
N PRO A 216 2.06 5.35 -13.84
CA PRO A 216 1.38 4.13 -13.38
C PRO A 216 2.16 2.85 -13.67
N TRP A 217 2.99 2.82 -14.72
CA TRP A 217 3.82 1.65 -15.02
C TRP A 217 5.09 1.58 -14.16
N ASN A 218 5.33 2.53 -13.25
CA ASN A 218 6.37 2.41 -12.23
C ASN A 218 5.80 1.93 -10.88
N HIS A 219 4.56 1.44 -10.84
CA HIS A 219 3.87 1.10 -9.59
C HIS A 219 3.75 -0.42 -9.39
N ILE A 220 4.35 -0.93 -8.32
CA ILE A 220 3.92 -2.20 -7.72
C ILE A 220 2.79 -1.85 -6.76
N CYS A 221 1.55 -1.91 -7.26
CA CYS A 221 0.37 -1.80 -6.41
C CYS A 221 0.25 -3.05 -5.53
N ILE A 222 -0.03 -2.87 -4.23
CA ILE A 222 -0.28 -3.96 -3.29
C ILE A 222 -1.60 -3.76 -2.52
N GLN A 223 -2.10 -4.82 -1.88
CA GLN A 223 -3.23 -4.70 -0.96
C GLN A 223 -2.86 -3.83 0.26
N GLU A 224 -3.74 -2.90 0.65
CA GLU A 224 -3.58 -2.09 1.87
C GLU A 224 -3.53 -3.01 3.10
N TYR A 225 -2.45 -2.92 3.88
CA TYR A 225 -2.32 -3.58 5.17
C TYR A 225 -3.14 -2.83 6.22
N ASP A 226 -4.41 -3.21 6.28
CA ASP A 226 -5.44 -2.58 7.07
C ASP A 226 -5.61 -3.21 8.47
N LYS A 227 -6.67 -2.82 9.20
CA LYS A 227 -7.00 -3.41 10.51
C LYS A 227 -7.48 -4.86 10.41
N GLY A 228 -8.12 -5.25 9.30
CA GLY A 228 -8.59 -6.61 9.07
C GLY A 228 -7.43 -7.58 8.91
N LEU A 229 -6.49 -7.29 8.00
CA LEU A 229 -5.27 -8.08 7.82
C LEU A 229 -4.44 -8.13 9.10
N ARG A 230 -4.21 -6.98 9.74
CA ARG A 230 -3.50 -6.95 11.03
C ARG A 230 -4.16 -7.82 12.10
N LYS A 231 -5.49 -7.92 12.12
CA LYS A 231 -6.20 -8.82 13.03
C LYS A 231 -5.95 -10.28 12.66
N ALA A 232 -6.06 -10.65 11.39
CA ALA A 232 -5.81 -12.01 10.94
C ALA A 232 -4.38 -12.49 11.32
N ASP A 233 -3.37 -11.64 11.14
CA ASP A 233 -2.00 -11.93 11.57
C ASP A 233 -1.86 -12.10 13.09
N LEU A 234 -2.62 -11.34 13.89
CA LEU A 234 -2.65 -11.51 15.35
C LEU A 234 -3.34 -12.80 15.75
N ASP A 235 -4.44 -13.18 15.09
CA ASP A 235 -5.13 -14.46 15.33
C ASP A 235 -4.18 -15.66 15.02
N VAL A 236 -3.35 -15.55 13.98
CA VAL A 236 -2.27 -16.52 13.67
C VAL A 236 -1.21 -16.54 14.78
N TRP A 237 -0.69 -15.38 15.17
CA TRP A 237 0.33 -15.26 16.24
C TRP A 237 -0.16 -15.81 17.59
N GLU A 238 -1.42 -15.56 17.96
CA GLU A 238 -2.03 -16.13 19.16
C GLU A 238 -2.17 -17.65 19.05
N SER A 239 -2.57 -18.18 17.88
CA SER A 239 -2.70 -19.63 17.67
C SER A 239 -1.38 -20.39 17.83
N LEU A 240 -0.26 -19.79 17.40
CA LEU A 240 1.10 -20.35 17.54
C LEU A 240 1.62 -20.32 18.98
N LYS A 241 1.03 -19.49 19.85
CA LYS A 241 1.44 -19.36 21.25
C LYS A 241 0.81 -20.37 22.21
N VAL A 242 -0.27 -21.04 21.82
CA VAL A 242 -0.99 -21.97 22.69
C VAL A 242 -0.45 -23.39 22.48
N PRO A 243 0.22 -24.01 23.46
CA PRO A 243 0.55 -25.43 23.38
C PRO A 243 -0.75 -26.24 23.28
N SER A 244 -0.77 -27.26 22.44
CA SER A 244 -1.95 -28.06 22.05
C SER A 244 -2.61 -28.89 23.18
N ASN A 245 -2.23 -28.67 24.44
CA ASN A 245 -2.70 -29.37 25.64
C ASN A 245 -3.95 -28.76 26.30
N LYS A 246 -5.00 -28.49 25.52
CA LYS A 246 -6.37 -28.41 26.05
C LYS A 246 -7.34 -29.15 25.14
N PRO A 247 -8.02 -30.23 25.63
CA PRO A 247 -9.03 -30.89 24.83
C PRO A 247 -10.16 -29.92 24.50
N LYS A 248 -10.57 -29.89 23.23
CA LYS A 248 -11.71 -29.07 22.76
C LYS A 248 -12.95 -29.45 23.58
N LYS A 249 -13.37 -28.58 24.50
CA LYS A 249 -14.69 -28.70 25.14
C LYS A 249 -15.76 -28.48 24.06
N THR A 250 -16.29 -29.58 23.55
CA THR A 250 -17.49 -29.60 22.72
C THR A 250 -18.64 -28.98 23.51
N LYS A 251 -19.01 -27.74 23.16
CA LYS A 251 -20.28 -27.17 23.58
C LYS A 251 -21.40 -28.00 22.94
N ARG A 252 -21.99 -28.91 23.71
CA ARG A 252 -23.26 -29.56 23.35
C ARG A 252 -24.34 -28.48 23.33
N THR A 253 -24.66 -27.97 22.15
CA THR A 253 -25.93 -27.28 21.91
C THR A 253 -27.06 -28.29 22.04
N LYS A 254 -28.09 -27.97 22.83
CA LYS A 254 -29.35 -28.72 22.82
C LYS A 254 -30.11 -28.40 21.53
N PRO A 255 -30.84 -29.35 20.93
CA PRO A 255 -31.78 -29.03 19.86
C PRO A 255 -32.99 -28.29 20.45
N SER A 256 -33.32 -27.13 19.90
CA SER A 256 -34.65 -26.53 20.02
C SER A 256 -35.17 -26.27 18.61
N THR A 257 -36.25 -26.97 18.27
CA THR A 257 -37.07 -26.65 17.10
C THR A 257 -37.64 -25.25 17.26
N ASP A 258 -37.39 -24.38 16.30
CA ASP A 258 -38.46 -23.79 15.49
C ASP A 258 -37.87 -23.09 14.27
N ALA A 259 -38.55 -23.22 13.14
CA ALA A 259 -38.16 -22.64 11.86
C ALA A 259 -39.26 -21.71 11.37
N ALA A 260 -38.90 -20.47 11.00
CA ALA A 260 -39.48 -19.76 9.86
C ALA A 260 -38.76 -18.42 9.58
N VAL A 261 -38.05 -18.39 8.45
CA VAL A 261 -38.05 -17.32 7.42
C VAL A 261 -38.04 -15.84 7.85
N ALA A 262 -36.91 -15.18 7.58
CA ALA A 262 -36.89 -13.85 6.97
C ALA A 262 -35.54 -13.65 6.24
N GLU A 263 -35.50 -13.96 4.93
CA GLU A 263 -34.37 -13.61 4.08
C GLU A 263 -34.43 -12.12 3.73
N VAL A 264 -33.30 -11.42 3.83
CA VAL A 264 -33.04 -10.19 3.09
C VAL A 264 -31.61 -10.28 2.58
N GLU A 265 -31.46 -10.37 1.26
CA GLU A 265 -30.16 -10.41 0.60
C GLU A 265 -29.38 -9.11 0.84
N SER A 266 -28.10 -9.24 1.18
CA SER A 266 -27.12 -8.15 1.06
C SER A 266 -25.95 -8.60 0.18
N VAL A 267 -26.22 -8.72 -1.12
CA VAL A 267 -25.19 -8.98 -2.13
C VAL A 267 -24.27 -7.77 -2.23
N ALA A 268 -23.07 -7.84 -1.62
CA ALA A 268 -21.82 -7.16 -2.05
C ALA A 268 -20.68 -7.26 -1.01
N THR A 269 -20.01 -8.43 -0.86
CA THR A 269 -18.59 -8.47 -0.42
C THR A 269 -17.89 -9.83 -0.66
N GLU A 270 -17.56 -10.15 -1.92
CA GLU A 270 -16.65 -11.27 -2.25
C GLU A 270 -15.64 -10.87 -3.35
N LEU A 271 -14.60 -10.13 -2.98
CA LEU A 271 -13.36 -9.94 -3.78
C LEU A 271 -12.12 -9.67 -2.88
N VAL A 272 -12.12 -10.11 -1.62
CA VAL A 272 -10.93 -10.05 -0.76
C VAL A 272 -10.24 -11.41 -0.80
N PRO A 273 -8.99 -11.53 -1.28
CA PRO A 273 -8.18 -12.72 -1.06
C PRO A 273 -7.95 -12.87 0.44
N THR A 274 -8.71 -13.76 1.09
CA THR A 274 -8.47 -14.07 2.50
C THR A 274 -7.19 -14.87 2.59
N THR A 275 -6.21 -14.40 3.39
CA THR A 275 -5.01 -15.15 3.72
C THR A 275 -5.38 -16.59 4.12
N PRO A 276 -4.72 -17.63 3.58
CA PRO A 276 -5.04 -19.01 3.93
C PRO A 276 -5.04 -19.21 5.45
N LYS A 277 -6.14 -19.75 5.99
CA LYS A 277 -6.36 -19.85 7.46
C LYS A 277 -5.13 -20.45 8.15
N GLY A 278 -4.51 -19.69 9.04
CA GLY A 278 -3.33 -20.12 9.80
C GLY A 278 -1.98 -19.65 9.25
N LYS A 279 -1.93 -18.89 8.16
CA LYS A 279 -0.72 -18.22 7.66
C LYS A 279 -0.77 -16.71 7.87
N TYR A 280 0.40 -16.10 8.09
CA TYR A 280 0.57 -14.65 8.01
C TYR A 280 0.38 -14.16 6.57
N GLU A 281 0.10 -12.87 6.40
CA GLU A 281 0.02 -12.19 5.11
C GLU A 281 1.42 -12.12 4.43
N GLU A 282 1.54 -12.60 3.18
CA GLU A 282 2.84 -12.90 2.53
C GLU A 282 3.31 -11.84 1.50
N THR A 283 2.61 -10.72 1.32
CA THR A 283 2.88 -9.71 0.28
C THR A 283 4.34 -9.24 0.23
N LEU A 284 5.01 -9.02 1.38
CA LEU A 284 6.41 -8.57 1.34
C LEU A 284 7.37 -9.65 0.83
N LEU A 285 7.04 -10.94 0.96
CA LEU A 285 7.77 -12.01 0.30
C LEU A 285 7.53 -11.97 -1.22
N ALA A 286 6.28 -11.79 -1.65
CA ALA A 286 5.95 -11.62 -3.06
C ALA A 286 6.64 -10.41 -3.71
N VAL A 287 6.71 -9.28 -2.99
CA VAL A 287 7.44 -8.08 -3.44
C VAL A 287 8.92 -8.37 -3.65
N ILE A 288 9.56 -9.16 -2.78
CA ILE A 288 10.95 -9.61 -3.02
C ILE A 288 11.05 -10.40 -4.33
N GLY A 289 10.14 -11.34 -4.57
CA GLY A 289 10.09 -12.09 -5.85
C GLY A 289 9.93 -11.20 -7.09
N VAL A 290 9.12 -10.14 -7.00
CA VAL A 290 8.96 -9.13 -8.06
C VAL A 290 10.24 -8.32 -8.26
N LEU A 291 10.88 -7.85 -7.19
CA LEU A 291 12.18 -7.13 -7.25
C LEU A 291 13.27 -8.01 -7.91
N GLU A 292 13.26 -9.31 -7.61
CA GLU A 292 14.14 -10.31 -8.22
C GLU A 292 13.83 -10.61 -9.70
N ALA A 293 12.68 -10.18 -10.23
CA ALA A 293 12.45 -10.11 -11.68
C ALA A 293 12.94 -8.78 -12.26
N LEU A 294 12.61 -7.67 -11.59
CA LEU A 294 12.94 -6.30 -12.00
C LEU A 294 14.45 -6.02 -12.05
N LYS A 295 15.26 -6.67 -11.21
CA LYS A 295 16.73 -6.51 -11.22
C LYS A 295 17.37 -6.83 -12.57
N HIS A 296 16.73 -7.70 -13.35
CA HIS A 296 17.18 -8.11 -14.69
C HIS A 296 16.48 -7.35 -15.83
N GLN A 297 15.70 -6.31 -15.57
CA GLN A 297 14.96 -5.56 -16.60
C GLN A 297 15.70 -4.27 -16.98
N SER A 298 15.93 -4.02 -18.27
CA SER A 298 16.50 -2.74 -18.72
C SER A 298 15.52 -1.58 -18.62
N ASN A 299 14.20 -1.84 -18.70
CA ASN A 299 13.17 -0.83 -18.55
C ASN A 299 12.04 -1.36 -17.64
N VAL A 300 12.12 -1.01 -16.36
CA VAL A 300 11.14 -1.36 -15.31
C VAL A 300 9.71 -1.01 -15.75
N ALA A 301 9.52 0.20 -16.27
CA ALA A 301 8.19 0.68 -16.66
C ALA A 301 7.62 -0.05 -17.87
N ALA A 302 8.44 -0.30 -18.90
CA ALA A 302 8.02 -1.13 -20.03
C ALA A 302 7.67 -2.55 -19.59
N TRP A 303 8.47 -3.16 -18.70
CA TRP A 303 8.20 -4.50 -18.17
C TRP A 303 6.85 -4.57 -17.41
N ILE A 304 6.55 -3.59 -16.56
CA ILE A 304 5.25 -3.53 -15.86
C ILE A 304 4.10 -3.29 -16.86
N ARG A 305 4.24 -2.33 -17.80
CA ARG A 305 3.25 -2.06 -18.86
C ARG A 305 2.92 -3.32 -19.66
N ASP A 306 3.95 -4.07 -20.05
CA ASP A 306 3.82 -5.26 -20.90
C ASP A 306 3.33 -6.50 -20.14
N GLY A 307 2.86 -6.31 -18.89
CA GLY A 307 2.19 -7.31 -18.07
C GLY A 307 3.13 -8.09 -17.14
N GLY A 308 4.36 -7.62 -16.90
CA GLY A 308 5.38 -8.34 -16.14
C GLY A 308 4.96 -8.80 -14.73
N LEU A 309 4.10 -8.03 -14.04
CA LEU A 309 3.55 -8.42 -12.73
C LEU A 309 2.58 -9.63 -12.80
N LEU A 310 2.02 -9.91 -13.98
CA LEU A 310 1.13 -11.05 -14.24
C LEU A 310 1.85 -12.18 -14.98
N LYS A 311 2.81 -11.85 -15.87
CA LYS A 311 3.61 -12.79 -16.64
C LYS A 311 4.79 -13.32 -15.84
N THR A 312 4.58 -14.40 -15.08
CA THR A 312 5.64 -15.05 -14.29
C THR A 312 6.51 -16.04 -15.09
N GLY A 313 6.61 -15.89 -16.42
CA GLY A 313 7.46 -16.74 -17.28
C GLY A 313 6.83 -18.01 -17.86
N THR A 314 5.50 -18.16 -17.81
CA THR A 314 4.74 -19.22 -18.50
C THR A 314 3.94 -18.62 -19.66
N ASP A 315 3.82 -19.32 -20.79
CA ASP A 315 2.96 -18.93 -21.95
C ASP A 315 1.44 -19.03 -21.67
N GLU A 316 1.05 -19.02 -20.39
CA GLU A 316 -0.34 -19.03 -19.95
C GLU A 316 -1.06 -17.72 -20.34
N PRO A 317 -2.37 -17.77 -20.60
CA PRO A 317 -3.16 -16.57 -20.87
C PRO A 317 -3.03 -15.55 -19.73
N LEU A 318 -2.89 -14.28 -20.10
CA LEU A 318 -2.97 -13.19 -19.13
C LEU A 318 -4.33 -13.23 -18.40
N PRO A 319 -4.37 -13.04 -17.07
CA PRO A 319 -5.61 -12.80 -16.35
C PRO A 319 -6.37 -11.59 -16.90
N ASP A 320 -7.69 -11.56 -16.66
CA ASP A 320 -8.59 -10.50 -17.15
C ASP A 320 -8.04 -9.10 -16.91
N SER A 321 -8.16 -8.25 -17.94
CA SER A 321 -7.64 -6.88 -17.94
C SER A 321 -8.20 -6.06 -16.77
N GLY A 322 -7.33 -5.69 -15.83
CA GLY A 322 -7.69 -4.99 -14.60
C GLY A 322 -7.53 -5.81 -13.32
N THR A 323 -7.25 -7.12 -13.42
CA THR A 323 -6.92 -7.96 -12.26
C THR A 323 -5.61 -7.51 -11.63
N MET A 324 -5.66 -7.04 -10.39
CA MET A 324 -4.45 -6.78 -9.59
C MET A 324 -3.69 -8.09 -9.35
N TRP A 325 -2.37 -8.09 -9.53
CA TRP A 325 -1.55 -9.31 -9.45
C TRP A 325 -1.68 -10.06 -8.12
N PHE A 326 -1.90 -9.34 -7.00
CA PHE A 326 -2.09 -9.90 -5.67
C PHE A 326 -3.49 -10.49 -5.43
N ASN A 327 -4.47 -10.20 -6.30
CA ASN A 327 -5.80 -10.83 -6.26
C ASN A 327 -5.83 -12.19 -6.96
N ASN A 328 -4.89 -12.46 -7.87
CA ASN A 328 -4.71 -13.78 -8.45
C ASN A 328 -3.80 -14.61 -7.52
N ALA A 329 -4.38 -15.59 -6.83
CA ALA A 329 -3.68 -16.40 -5.84
C ALA A 329 -2.49 -17.18 -6.43
N GLU A 330 -2.57 -17.62 -7.69
CA GLU A 330 -1.45 -18.32 -8.34
C GLU A 330 -0.29 -17.37 -8.63
N VAL A 331 -0.57 -16.21 -9.23
CA VAL A 331 0.45 -15.16 -9.49
C VAL A 331 1.09 -14.71 -8.18
N ALA A 332 0.29 -14.44 -7.15
CA ALA A 332 0.78 -14.07 -5.83
C ALA A 332 1.67 -15.16 -5.20
N ASN A 333 1.25 -16.42 -5.23
CA ASN A 333 2.04 -17.55 -4.70
C ASN A 333 3.36 -17.73 -5.46
N ARG A 334 3.35 -17.65 -6.79
CA ARG A 334 4.57 -17.74 -7.62
C ARG A 334 5.58 -16.64 -7.26
N TRP A 335 5.11 -15.40 -7.03
CA TRP A 335 5.97 -14.33 -6.53
C TRP A 335 6.46 -14.57 -5.10
N THR A 336 5.61 -15.05 -4.19
CA THR A 336 5.99 -15.43 -2.81
C THR A 336 7.11 -16.47 -2.81
N GLU A 337 6.97 -17.57 -3.56
CA GLU A 337 7.98 -18.62 -3.62
C GLU A 337 9.30 -18.13 -4.24
N LYS A 338 9.24 -17.27 -5.27
CA LYS A 338 10.45 -16.63 -5.81
C LYS A 338 11.15 -15.74 -4.75
N GLY A 339 10.37 -15.02 -3.95
CA GLY A 339 10.90 -14.23 -2.82
C GLY A 339 11.53 -15.11 -1.73
N ARG A 340 10.93 -16.27 -1.44
CA ARG A 340 11.50 -17.27 -0.51
C ARG A 340 12.83 -17.83 -1.01
N SER A 341 12.93 -18.16 -2.31
CA SER A 341 14.19 -18.59 -2.94
C SER A 341 15.28 -17.54 -2.79
N ALA A 342 14.98 -16.28 -3.10
CA ALA A 342 15.94 -15.19 -3.02
C ALA A 342 16.41 -14.92 -1.59
N LEU A 343 15.53 -14.96 -0.59
CA LEU A 343 15.92 -14.86 0.83
C LEU A 343 16.87 -16.02 1.21
N ASN A 344 16.55 -17.25 0.80
CA ASN A 344 17.38 -18.43 1.05
C ASN A 344 18.76 -18.35 0.34
N GLU A 345 18.83 -17.87 -0.91
CA GLU A 345 20.07 -17.64 -1.67
C GLU A 345 20.98 -16.55 -1.08
N LEU A 346 20.40 -15.62 -0.32
CA LEU A 346 21.12 -14.61 0.46
C LEU A 346 21.43 -15.06 1.89
N GLY A 347 20.89 -16.19 2.35
CA GLY A 347 21.05 -16.67 3.73
C GLY A 347 20.26 -15.87 4.76
N ILE A 348 19.14 -15.25 4.35
CA ILE A 348 18.31 -14.37 5.18
C ILE A 348 17.12 -15.16 5.75
N ASP A 349 16.94 -15.11 7.07
CA ASP A 349 15.86 -15.78 7.77
C ASP A 349 14.47 -15.19 7.44
N ILE A 350 13.45 -16.05 7.35
CA ILE A 350 12.06 -15.67 7.06
C ILE A 350 11.30 -15.44 8.37
N GLU A 351 11.45 -14.24 8.94
CA GLU A 351 10.81 -13.81 10.18
C GLU A 351 9.51 -13.02 9.90
N SER A 352 8.36 -13.46 10.43
CA SER A 352 7.13 -12.66 10.28
C SER A 352 7.20 -11.31 11.00
N GLY A 353 7.99 -11.18 12.08
CA GLY A 353 8.07 -9.96 12.89
C GLY A 353 6.78 -9.58 13.63
N VAL A 354 5.70 -10.36 13.49
CA VAL A 354 4.40 -10.09 14.13
C VAL A 354 4.50 -10.31 15.64
N ARG A 355 4.00 -9.32 16.40
CA ARG A 355 3.92 -9.31 17.86
C ARG A 355 2.61 -8.64 18.27
N GLY A 356 1.90 -9.20 19.25
CA GLY A 356 0.75 -8.58 19.94
C GLY A 356 1.17 -7.51 20.95
#